data_AF-A0A382PWK1-F1
#
_entry.id   AF-A0A382PWK1-F1
#
_cell.length_a   1.000
_cell.length_b   1.000
_cell.length_c   1.000
_cell.angle_alpha   90.00
_cell.angle_beta   90.00
_cell.angle_gamma   90.00
#
_symmetry.space_group_name_H-M   'P 1'
#
loop_
_entity.id
_entity.type
_entity.pdbx_description
1 polymer ?
#
loop_
_entity_poly.entity_id
_entity_poly.type
_entity_poly.pdbx_seq_one_letter_code
_entity_poly.pdbx_strand_id
1 'polypeptide(L)' 'MGWKKWVLGAAAVKAARVLTRPNILAPEGYKITGMKHQGLIGSSWKVSYIIDEQPGLHKNFTIRKGTTSRT' A
#
# COMPACT_ATOMS: atom_id res chain seq x y z
N MET A 1 -4.60 34.79 8.30
CA MET A 1 -4.27 33.75 9.33
C MET A 1 -4.85 32.35 9.00
N GLY A 2 -5.06 31.99 7.72
CA GLY A 2 -5.80 30.76 7.35
C GLY A 2 -4.97 29.64 6.70
N TRP A 3 -3.91 29.96 5.96
CA TRP A 3 -3.20 28.97 5.12
C TRP A 3 -2.54 27.84 5.92
N LYS A 4 -1.95 28.16 7.08
CA LYS A 4 -1.28 27.16 7.93
C LYS A 4 -2.23 26.06 8.40
N LYS A 5 -3.49 26.38 8.74
CA LYS A 5 -4.49 25.40 9.19
C LYS A 5 -4.93 24.47 8.06
N TRP A 6 -5.07 24.99 6.84
CA TRP A 6 -5.40 24.18 5.66
C TRP A 6 -4.28 23.21 5.28
N VAL A 7 -3.02 23.64 5.36
CA VAL A 7 -1.86 22.78 5.09
C VAL A 7 -1.72 21.68 6.15
N LEU A 8 -1.92 22.02 7.42
CA LEU A 8 -1.94 21.04 8.52
C LEU A 8 -3.09 20.04 8.37
N GLY A 9 -4.29 20.49 8.01
CA GLY A 9 -5.44 19.62 7.75
C GLY A 9 -5.19 18.68 6.57
N ALA A 10 -4.62 19.18 5.46
CA ALA A 10 -4.28 18.37 4.30
C ALA A 10 -3.18 17.33 4.61
N ALA A 11 -2.17 17.71 5.40
CA ALA A 11 -1.11 16.81 5.84
C ALA A 11 -1.65 15.70 6.76
N ALA A 12 -2.51 16.05 7.72
CA ALA A 12 -3.16 15.09 8.60
C ALA A 12 -4.05 14.10 7.84
N VAL A 13 -4.81 14.57 6.85
CA VAL A 13 -5.62 13.71 5.98
C VAL A 13 -4.75 12.76 5.15
N LYS A 14 -3.60 13.21 4.63
CA LYS A 14 -2.65 12.32 3.95
C LYS A 14 -2.06 11.28 4.89
N ALA A 15 -1.63 11.69 6.09
CA ALA A 15 -1.05 10.78 7.08
C ALA A 15 -2.07 9.72 7.56
N ALA A 16 -3.30 10.13 7.84
CA ALA A 16 -4.36 9.20 8.25
C ALA A 16 -4.71 8.16 7.16
N ARG A 17 -4.61 8.53 5.87
CA ARG A 17 -4.83 7.60 4.75
C ARG A 17 -3.71 6.57 4.58
N VAL A 18 -2.48 6.89 5.00
CA VAL A 18 -1.35 5.95 5.05
C VAL A 18 -1.54 4.92 6.17
N LEU A 19 -2.24 5.28 7.26
CA LEU A 19 -2.48 4.37 8.40
C LEU A 19 -3.38 3.18 8.04
N THR A 20 -4.25 3.30 7.02
CA THR A 20 -5.04 2.17 6.49
C THR A 20 -4.22 1.28 5.54
N ARG A 21 -3.02 0.90 5.97
CA ARG A 21 -2.16 -0.04 5.24
C ARG A 21 -2.74 -1.45 5.36
N PRO A 22 -2.92 -2.20 4.26
CA PRO A 22 -3.38 -3.57 4.34
C PRO A 22 -2.35 -4.44 5.05
N ASN A 23 -2.81 -5.32 5.93
CA ASN A 23 -1.98 -6.37 6.46
C ASN A 23 -1.89 -7.49 5.42
N ILE A 24 -0.68 -7.90 5.05
CA ILE A 24 -0.45 -8.93 4.02
C ILE A 24 0.42 -10.01 4.62
N LEU A 25 -0.11 -11.22 4.61
CA LEU A 25 0.65 -12.42 4.94
C LEU A 25 1.14 -13.03 3.63
N ALA A 26 2.46 -13.13 3.48
CA ALA A 26 3.05 -13.78 2.33
C ALA A 26 3.02 -15.31 2.56
N PRO A 27 2.56 -16.11 1.58
CA PRO A 27 2.71 -17.55 1.63
C PRO A 27 4.18 -17.96 1.54
N GLU A 28 4.50 -19.19 1.92
CA GLU A 28 5.88 -19.72 1.84
C GLU A 28 6.45 -19.62 0.41
N GLY A 29 7.72 -19.24 0.30
CA GLY A 29 8.41 -19.02 -0.98
C GLY A 29 8.14 -17.65 -1.62
N TYR A 30 7.35 -16.78 -0.99
CA TYR A 30 7.10 -15.42 -1.44
C TYR A 30 7.58 -14.40 -0.40
N LYS A 31 8.32 -13.39 -0.88
CA LYS A 31 8.79 -12.30 -0.03
C LYS A 31 8.28 -10.96 -0.52
N ILE A 32 7.60 -10.23 0.36
CA ILE A 32 7.15 -8.86 0.07
C ILE A 32 8.36 -7.94 0.16
N THR A 33 8.68 -7.25 -0.94
CA THR A 33 9.83 -6.34 -1.04
C THR A 33 9.44 -4.88 -0.85
N GLY A 34 8.17 -4.54 -1.06
CA GLY A 34 7.71 -3.17 -0.87
C GLY A 34 6.21 -3.02 -1.00
N MET A 35 5.72 -1.89 -0.49
CA MET A 35 4.32 -1.51 -0.61
C MET A 35 4.21 0.00 -0.76
N LYS A 36 3.51 0.45 -1.80
CA LYS A 36 3.32 1.85 -2.15
C LYS A 36 1.84 2.18 -2.26
N HIS A 37 1.39 3.23 -1.57
CA HIS A 37 0.05 3.76 -1.75
C HIS A 37 -0.10 4.36 -3.15
N GLN A 38 -1.16 3.99 -3.86
CA GLN A 38 -1.45 4.44 -5.22
C GLN A 38 -2.73 5.29 -5.23
N GLY A 39 -2.58 6.62 -5.34
CA GLY A 39 -3.67 7.56 -5.60
C GLY A 39 -3.79 8.70 -4.59
N LEU A 40 -4.53 9.75 -4.96
CA LEU A 40 -4.85 10.87 -4.06
C LEU A 40 -6.01 10.55 -3.09
N ILE A 41 -6.92 9.66 -3.48
CA ILE A 41 -8.16 9.31 -2.78
C ILE A 41 -8.34 7.78 -2.84
N GLY A 42 -8.52 7.14 -1.68
CA GLY A 42 -8.87 5.71 -1.57
C GLY A 42 -7.80 4.80 -0.94
N SER A 43 -8.14 3.51 -0.87
CA SER A 43 -7.39 2.43 -0.20
C SER A 43 -6.60 1.55 -1.19
N SER A 44 -6.03 2.17 -2.22
CA SER A 44 -5.31 1.44 -3.26
C SER A 44 -3.82 1.32 -2.93
N TRP A 45 -3.30 0.10 -2.91
CA TRP A 45 -1.93 -0.20 -2.53
C TRP A 45 -1.27 -1.12 -3.56
N LYS A 46 -0.17 -0.67 -4.15
CA LYS A 46 0.68 -1.51 -4.99
C LYS A 46 1.68 -2.25 -4.11
N VAL A 47 1.67 -3.57 -4.18
CA VAL A 47 2.52 -4.46 -3.40
C VAL A 47 3.50 -5.09 -4.36
N SER A 48 4.79 -4.98 -4.06
CA SER A 48 5.87 -5.65 -4.79
C SER A 48 6.32 -6.87 -4.00
N TYR A 49 6.51 -7.98 -4.71
CA TYR A 49 6.98 -9.22 -4.13
C TYR A 49 7.97 -9.91 -5.06
N ILE A 50 8.77 -10.79 -4.48
CA ILE A 50 9.66 -11.72 -5.19
C ILE A 50 9.27 -13.14 -4.79
N ILE A 51 9.62 -14.09 -5.66
CA ILE A 51 9.57 -15.52 -5.35
C ILE A 51 10.99 -15.91 -4.97
N ASP A 52 11.18 -16.63 -3.87
CA ASP A 52 12.51 -16.96 -3.37
C ASP A 52 13.34 -17.78 -4.37
N GLU A 53 12.69 -18.59 -5.20
CA GLU A 53 13.31 -19.32 -6.32
C GLU A 53 13.85 -18.41 -7.43
N GLN A 54 13.31 -17.20 -7.55
CA GLN A 54 13.63 -16.24 -8.62
C GLN A 54 13.74 -14.81 -8.06
N PRO A 55 14.79 -14.52 -7.24
CA PRO A 55 14.91 -13.27 -6.53
C PRO A 55 15.11 -12.05 -7.45
N GLY A 56 15.55 -12.27 -8.70
CA GLY A 56 15.67 -11.22 -9.71
C GLY A 56 14.33 -10.82 -10.36
N LEU A 57 13.25 -11.58 -10.16
CA LEU A 57 11.96 -11.32 -10.78
C LEU A 57 11.01 -10.60 -9.81
N HIS A 58 11.00 -9.27 -9.92
CA HIS A 58 10.09 -8.43 -9.14
C HIS A 58 8.69 -8.42 -9.76
N LYS A 59 7.75 -9.07 -9.08
CA LYS A 59 6.33 -9.03 -9.43
C LYS A 59 5.59 -8.00 -8.59
N ASN A 60 4.45 -7.54 -9.08
CA ASN A 60 3.61 -6.61 -8.33
C ASN A 60 2.13 -6.89 -8.54
N PHE A 61 1.33 -6.59 -7.52
CA PHE A 61 -0.12 -6.60 -7.59
C PHE A 61 -0.69 -5.36 -6.90
N THR A 62 -1.93 -5.01 -7.21
CA THR A 62 -2.59 -3.84 -6.63
C THR A 62 -3.79 -4.29 -5.80
N ILE A 63 -3.78 -4.00 -4.52
CA ILE A 63 -4.94 -4.14 -3.63
C ILE A 63 -5.78 -2.89 -3.78
N ARG A 64 -7.09 -3.04 -4.01
CA ARG A 64 -8.06 -1.95 -4.03
C ARG A 64 -9.17 -2.25 -3.03
N LYS A 65 -10.02 -1.25 -2.76
CA LYS A 65 -11.26 -1.48 -2.00
C LYS A 65 -12.08 -2.57 -2.71
N GLY A 66 -12.42 -3.64 -1.99
CA GLY A 66 -13.13 -4.80 -2.53
C GLY A 66 -12.24 -5.95 -3.03
N THR A 67 -10.92 -5.81 -3.00
CA THR A 67 -10.02 -6.95 -3.19
C THR A 67 -10.11 -7.86 -1.96
N THR A 68 -10.65 -9.06 -2.14
CA THR A 68 -10.72 -10.11 -1.13
C THR A 68 -9.73 -11.22 -1.48
N SER A 69 -8.98 -11.72 -0.50
CA SER A 69 -8.21 -12.95 -0.68
C SER A 69 -9.17 -14.14 -0.70
N ARG A 70 -8.91 -15.11 -1.58
CA ARG A 70 -9.52 -16.43 -1.47
C ARG A 70 -8.62 -17.22 -0.54
N THR A 71 -9.16 -17.60 0.63
CA THR A 71 -8.47 -18.46 1.59
C THR A 71 -8.45 -19.89 1.08
#